data_AF-A0A820NBC5-F1
#
_entry.id   AF-A0A820NBC5-F1
#
_cell.length_a   1.000
_cell.length_b   1.000
_cell.length_c   1.000
_cell.angle_alpha   90.00
_cell.angle_beta   90.00
_cell.angle_gamma   90.00
#
_symmetry.space_group_name_H-M   'P 1'
#
loop_
_entity.id
_entity.type
_entity.pdbx_description
1 polymer ?
#
loop_
_entity_poly.entity_id
_entity_poly.type
_entity_poly.pdbx_seq_one_letter_code
_entity_poly.pdbx_strand_id
1 'polypeptide(L)'
;QQPALQVRQAQQLVRLVSTSVTTTTSIFSISYSESFTNGVTPSTQCTAWTNFVAQLTASSYLSLTMSGTFDSVGVTTTDTTVIAAIALALRTSTSYGPVTSNGHSWVVGSCGSGYELSAGGSICACPSSDYIVRPCIGNSNFGGINTTTCSGPTQTMTVIFE
;
A
#
# COMPACT_ATOMS: atom_id res chain seq x y z
N GLN A 1 43.20 54.04 -39.58
CA GLN A 1 44.24 53.11 -40.09
C GLN A 1 44.48 52.05 -39.02
N GLN A 2 44.18 50.79 -39.31
CA GLN A 2 44.80 49.63 -38.63
C GLN A 2 46.05 49.22 -39.40
N PRO A 3 47.03 48.54 -38.77
CA PRO A 3 47.22 47.09 -38.99
C PRO A 3 47.68 46.29 -37.73
N ALA A 4 47.15 45.07 -37.52
CA ALA A 4 47.74 43.72 -37.76
C ALA A 4 48.53 43.12 -36.57
N LEU A 5 47.95 42.17 -35.81
CA LEU A 5 48.10 40.68 -35.87
C LEU A 5 49.29 40.08 -35.07
N GLN A 6 49.01 39.38 -33.94
CA GLN A 6 49.63 38.07 -33.68
C GLN A 6 48.87 37.21 -32.64
N VAL A 7 48.73 35.95 -33.04
CA VAL A 7 48.08 34.77 -32.44
C VAL A 7 48.76 34.30 -31.15
N ARG A 8 48.01 33.86 -30.11
CA ARG A 8 48.26 32.59 -29.35
C ARG A 8 46.99 32.09 -28.65
N GLN A 9 46.81 30.77 -28.76
CA GLN A 9 45.71 29.94 -28.31
C GLN A 9 45.64 29.82 -26.78
N ALA A 10 44.42 29.73 -26.24
CA ALA A 10 44.13 28.93 -25.05
C ALA A 10 42.68 28.44 -25.15
N GLN A 11 42.48 27.29 -25.81
CA GLN A 11 41.22 26.55 -25.69
C GLN A 11 41.18 25.96 -24.29
N GLN A 12 40.45 26.60 -23.37
CA GLN A 12 40.18 26.03 -22.06
C GLN A 12 39.11 24.95 -22.23
N LEU A 13 39.53 23.69 -22.25
CA LEU A 13 38.65 22.53 -22.13
C LEU A 13 37.88 22.64 -20.80
N VAL A 14 36.61 23.00 -20.87
CA VAL A 14 35.67 22.76 -19.76
C VAL A 14 35.36 21.26 -19.77
N ARG A 15 36.03 20.50 -18.89
CA ARG A 15 35.60 19.13 -18.58
C ARG A 15 34.33 19.23 -17.75
N LEU A 16 33.19 18.94 -18.35
CA LEU A 16 31.94 18.64 -17.64
C LEU A 16 32.19 17.38 -16.79
N VAL A 17 32.46 17.56 -15.50
CA VAL A 17 32.35 16.46 -14.54
C VAL A 17 30.85 16.26 -14.33
N SER A 18 30.29 15.30 -15.06
CA SER A 18 28.91 14.88 -14.86
C SER A 18 28.84 14.10 -13.56
N THR A 19 28.58 14.78 -12.45
CA THR A 19 28.27 14.14 -11.17
C THR A 19 26.89 13.51 -11.31
N SER A 20 26.85 12.21 -11.54
CA SER A 20 25.63 11.42 -11.35
C SER A 20 25.29 11.44 -9.86
N VAL A 21 24.23 12.16 -9.50
CA VAL A 21 23.60 12.03 -8.20
C VAL A 21 22.89 10.69 -8.20
N THR A 22 23.47 9.69 -7.55
CA THR A 22 22.79 8.43 -7.28
C THR A 22 21.81 8.71 -6.14
N THR A 23 20.57 9.04 -6.47
CA THR A 23 19.49 9.09 -5.48
C THR A 23 19.25 7.66 -5.03
N THR A 24 19.82 7.27 -3.88
CA THR A 24 19.47 6.02 -3.24
C THR A 24 18.05 6.17 -2.72
N THR A 25 17.06 5.74 -3.49
CA THR A 25 15.68 5.64 -3.01
C THR A 25 15.68 4.60 -1.90
N SER A 26 15.65 5.05 -0.65
CA SER A 26 15.37 4.17 0.48
C SER A 26 13.93 3.68 0.31
N ILE A 27 13.76 2.43 -0.12
CA ILE A 27 12.44 1.79 -0.15
C ILE A 27 11.90 1.74 1.27
N PHE A 28 10.77 2.41 1.50
CA PHE A 28 10.14 2.51 2.81
C PHE A 28 9.04 1.45 2.87
N SER A 29 9.38 0.27 3.40
CA SER A 29 8.43 -0.83 3.57
C SER A 29 7.79 -0.77 4.96
N ILE A 30 6.45 -0.79 5.01
CA ILE A 30 5.68 -1.01 6.23
C ILE A 30 4.76 -2.21 5.99
N SER A 31 4.73 -3.13 6.96
CA SER A 31 3.87 -4.30 6.91
C SER A 31 2.96 -4.43 8.13
N TYR A 32 1.80 -5.02 7.90
CA TYR A 32 0.89 -5.55 8.89
C TYR A 32 0.74 -7.04 8.62
N SER A 33 0.95 -7.89 9.63
CA SER A 33 0.80 -9.34 9.47
C SER A 33 0.33 -9.95 10.78
N GLU A 34 -0.92 -10.40 10.80
CA GLU A 34 -1.57 -10.86 12.03
C GLU A 34 -2.30 -12.18 11.81
N SER A 35 -2.36 -13.00 12.87
CA SER A 35 -3.12 -14.25 12.86
C SER A 35 -4.54 -14.03 13.35
N PHE A 36 -5.51 -14.49 12.56
CA PHE A 36 -6.94 -14.41 12.83
C PHE A 36 -7.48 -15.80 13.08
N THR A 37 -8.26 -15.96 14.15
CA THR A 37 -8.83 -17.25 14.56
C THR A 37 -10.32 -17.28 14.28
N ASN A 38 -10.79 -18.35 13.61
CA ASN A 38 -12.21 -18.53 13.34
C ASN A 38 -13.04 -18.46 14.64
N GLY A 39 -14.16 -17.73 14.59
CA GLY A 39 -15.05 -17.56 15.74
C GLY A 39 -14.55 -16.59 16.82
N VAL A 40 -13.39 -15.95 16.64
CA VAL A 40 -12.81 -15.02 17.62
C VAL A 40 -12.87 -13.58 17.10
N THR A 41 -13.29 -12.65 17.95
CA THR A 41 -13.23 -11.21 17.65
C THR A 41 -11.76 -10.73 17.66
N PRO A 42 -11.28 -10.09 16.59
CA PRO A 42 -9.87 -9.72 16.37
C PRO A 42 -9.41 -8.47 17.17
N SER A 43 -9.50 -8.49 18.50
CA SER A 43 -9.21 -7.31 19.33
C SER A 43 -7.73 -6.86 19.26
N THR A 44 -6.78 -7.79 19.39
CA THR A 44 -5.34 -7.48 19.32
C THR A 44 -4.94 -7.09 17.90
N GLN A 45 -5.52 -7.76 16.91
CA GLN A 45 -5.30 -7.49 15.49
C GLN A 45 -5.84 -6.12 15.09
N CYS A 46 -6.94 -5.66 15.69
CA CYS A 46 -7.43 -4.29 15.52
C CYS A 46 -6.46 -3.24 16.08
N THR A 47 -5.89 -3.48 17.27
CA THR A 47 -4.87 -2.58 17.83
C THR A 47 -3.65 -2.50 16.91
N ALA A 48 -3.15 -3.66 16.44
CA ALA A 48 -2.05 -3.70 15.48
C ALA A 48 -2.41 -3.01 14.16
N TRP A 49 -3.64 -3.15 13.66
CA TRP A 49 -4.12 -2.48 12.46
C TRP A 49 -4.10 -0.97 12.61
N THR A 50 -4.59 -0.46 13.74
CA THR A 50 -4.61 0.97 14.06
C THR A 50 -3.19 1.54 14.11
N ASN A 51 -2.25 0.81 14.73
CA ASN A 51 -0.84 1.21 14.78
C ASN A 51 -0.19 1.19 13.39
N PHE A 52 -0.54 0.22 12.56
CA PHE A 52 -0.07 0.13 11.18
C PHE A 52 -0.57 1.30 10.32
N VAL A 53 -1.88 1.56 10.29
CA VAL A 53 -2.44 2.64 9.46
C VAL A 53 -1.97 4.03 9.92
N ALA A 54 -1.63 4.21 11.19
CA ALA A 54 -1.08 5.47 11.71
C ALA A 54 0.32 5.79 11.15
N GLN A 55 1.09 4.78 10.77
CA GLN A 55 2.44 4.93 10.19
C GLN A 55 2.43 5.22 8.68
N LEU A 56 1.29 5.02 8.01
CA LEU A 56 1.20 5.21 6.56
C LEU A 56 1.45 6.67 6.18
N THR A 57 2.11 6.88 5.05
CA THR A 57 2.21 8.21 4.42
C THR A 57 1.62 8.19 3.02
N ALA A 58 1.12 9.32 2.54
CA ALA A 58 0.44 9.36 1.24
C ALA A 58 1.42 9.40 0.04
N SER A 59 2.74 9.23 0.19
CA SER A 59 3.68 9.64 -0.90
C SER A 59 5.01 8.87 -1.05
N SER A 60 5.16 7.66 -0.50
CA SER A 60 6.45 6.94 -0.54
C SER A 60 6.42 5.55 -1.16
N TYR A 61 5.24 5.00 -1.42
CA TYR A 61 5.08 3.58 -1.78
C TYR A 61 4.93 3.38 -3.29
N LEU A 62 5.62 2.36 -3.80
CA LEU A 62 5.61 1.85 -5.17
C LEU A 62 4.71 0.63 -5.35
N SER A 63 4.39 -0.09 -4.27
CA SER A 63 3.50 -1.25 -4.27
C SER A 63 2.64 -1.33 -3.01
N LEU A 64 1.45 -1.92 -3.18
CA LEU A 64 0.57 -2.38 -2.10
C LEU A 64 0.18 -3.82 -2.37
N THR A 65 0.46 -4.73 -1.44
CA THR A 65 0.12 -6.15 -1.55
C THR A 65 -0.75 -6.62 -0.38
N MET A 66 -1.79 -7.41 -0.68
CA MET A 66 -2.59 -8.16 0.29
C MET A 66 -2.40 -9.66 0.05
N SER A 67 -1.92 -10.41 1.04
CA SER A 67 -1.64 -11.86 0.95
C SER A 67 -1.95 -12.58 2.27
N GLY A 68 -2.04 -13.91 2.26
CA GLY A 68 -2.37 -14.67 3.47
C GLY A 68 -2.07 -16.15 3.38
N THR A 69 -2.42 -16.92 4.42
CA THR A 69 -2.13 -18.35 4.50
C THR A 69 -2.67 -19.16 3.31
N PHE A 70 -3.84 -18.77 2.79
CA PHE A 70 -4.50 -19.45 1.66
C PHE A 70 -4.14 -18.88 0.29
N ASP A 71 -3.36 -17.79 0.26
CA ASP A 71 -2.80 -17.22 -0.96
C ASP A 71 -1.55 -16.40 -0.61
N SER A 72 -0.39 -17.06 -0.64
CA SER A 72 0.88 -16.45 -0.26
C SER A 72 1.44 -15.51 -1.33
N VAL A 73 0.88 -15.52 -2.54
CA VAL A 73 1.22 -14.55 -3.60
C VAL A 73 0.38 -13.30 -3.41
N GLY A 74 -0.91 -13.47 -3.21
CA GLY A 74 -1.85 -12.40 -2.96
C GLY A 74 -2.13 -11.53 -4.19
N VAL A 75 -2.62 -10.32 -3.93
CA VAL A 75 -2.93 -9.32 -4.96
C VAL A 75 -2.15 -8.05 -4.71
N THR A 76 -1.67 -7.45 -5.80
CA THR A 76 -0.79 -6.29 -5.75
C THR A 76 -1.29 -5.20 -6.69
N THR A 77 -1.29 -3.95 -6.23
CA THR A 77 -1.30 -2.78 -7.11
C THR A 77 0.06 -2.10 -7.10
N THR A 78 0.47 -1.59 -8.26
CA THR A 78 1.69 -0.80 -8.46
C THR A 78 1.37 0.62 -8.96
N ASP A 79 0.09 1.01 -8.94
CA ASP A 79 -0.33 2.37 -9.27
C ASP A 79 -0.10 3.27 -8.06
N THR A 80 0.96 4.09 -8.12
CA THR A 80 1.37 4.97 -7.03
C THR A 80 0.30 5.99 -6.64
N THR A 81 -0.60 6.36 -7.55
CA THR A 81 -1.73 7.27 -7.25
C THR A 81 -2.79 6.55 -6.43
N VAL A 82 -3.12 5.30 -6.80
CA VAL A 82 -4.05 4.46 -6.05
C VAL A 82 -3.49 4.13 -4.67
N ILE A 83 -2.22 3.75 -4.59
CA ILE A 83 -1.56 3.41 -3.32
C ILE A 83 -1.53 4.63 -2.38
N ALA A 84 -1.15 5.80 -2.89
CA ALA A 84 -1.16 7.05 -2.13
C ALA A 84 -2.56 7.38 -1.56
N ALA A 85 -3.60 7.21 -2.37
CA ALA A 85 -4.97 7.47 -1.97
C ALA A 85 -5.49 6.46 -0.93
N ILE A 86 -5.17 5.17 -1.07
CA ILE A 86 -5.48 4.13 -0.08
C ILE A 86 -4.77 4.43 1.25
N ALA A 87 -3.47 4.73 1.20
CA ALA A 87 -2.67 5.03 2.38
C ALA A 87 -3.22 6.24 3.14
N LEU A 88 -3.55 7.31 2.41
CA LEU A 88 -4.21 8.49 2.98
C LEU A 88 -5.56 8.10 3.60
N ALA A 89 -6.42 7.41 2.86
CA ALA A 89 -7.76 7.04 3.28
C ALA A 89 -7.79 6.21 4.57
N LEU A 90 -6.93 5.19 4.65
CA LEU A 90 -6.77 4.38 5.86
C LEU A 90 -6.28 5.21 7.05
N ARG A 91 -5.26 6.03 6.84
CA ARG A 91 -4.66 6.84 7.91
C ARG A 91 -5.62 7.91 8.44
N THR A 92 -6.38 8.56 7.56
CA THR A 92 -7.30 9.64 7.92
C THR A 92 -8.71 9.19 8.20
N SER A 93 -8.99 7.89 8.13
CA SER A 93 -10.34 7.34 8.35
C SER A 93 -11.36 8.00 7.42
N THR A 94 -11.08 7.97 6.11
CA THR A 94 -11.95 8.48 5.05
C THR A 94 -12.18 7.40 3.99
N SER A 95 -13.30 7.45 3.28
CA SER A 95 -13.58 6.48 2.20
C SER A 95 -12.79 6.80 0.93
N TYR A 96 -12.43 5.76 0.17
CA TYR A 96 -11.82 5.85 -1.14
C TYR A 96 -12.31 4.70 -2.03
N GLY A 97 -12.46 4.95 -3.33
CA GLY A 97 -12.87 3.95 -4.30
C GLY A 97 -14.39 3.73 -4.41
N PRO A 98 -14.82 2.71 -5.18
CA PRO A 98 -13.97 1.70 -5.84
C PRO A 98 -13.14 2.27 -7.01
N VAL A 99 -11.87 1.86 -7.10
CA VAL A 99 -10.98 2.14 -8.24
C VAL A 99 -10.32 0.86 -8.72
N THR A 100 -10.34 0.61 -10.04
CA THR A 100 -9.69 -0.58 -10.61
C THR A 100 -8.19 -0.35 -10.80
N SER A 101 -7.36 -1.25 -10.30
CA SER A 101 -5.91 -1.26 -10.53
C SER A 101 -5.37 -2.69 -10.47
N ASN A 102 -4.48 -3.02 -11.42
CA ASN A 102 -3.89 -4.35 -11.59
C ASN A 102 -4.92 -5.50 -11.62
N GLY A 103 -6.13 -5.26 -12.14
CA GLY A 103 -7.20 -6.26 -12.23
C GLY A 103 -8.09 -6.40 -10.99
N HIS A 104 -7.86 -5.59 -9.94
CA HIS A 104 -8.61 -5.62 -8.69
C HIS A 104 -9.35 -4.30 -8.44
N SER A 105 -10.45 -4.35 -7.68
CA SER A 105 -11.28 -3.18 -7.35
C SER A 105 -10.97 -2.74 -5.92
N TRP A 106 -10.10 -1.74 -5.80
CA TRP A 106 -9.63 -1.25 -4.51
C TRP A 106 -10.60 -0.26 -3.90
N VAL A 107 -10.99 -0.52 -2.66
CA VAL A 107 -11.90 0.32 -1.89
C VAL A 107 -11.47 0.34 -0.42
N VAL A 108 -11.59 1.52 0.20
CA VAL A 108 -11.41 1.75 1.63
C VAL A 108 -12.70 2.36 2.16
N GLY A 109 -13.21 1.85 3.28
CA GLY A 109 -14.45 2.36 3.85
C GLY A 109 -14.68 1.91 5.29
N SER A 110 -15.60 2.58 5.97
CA SER A 110 -15.92 2.30 7.37
C SER A 110 -16.58 0.92 7.52
N CYS A 111 -16.06 0.11 8.44
CA CYS A 111 -16.71 -1.11 8.88
C CYS A 111 -16.43 -1.44 10.34
N GLY A 112 -17.49 -1.44 11.17
CA GLY A 112 -17.35 -1.52 12.62
C GLY A 112 -16.76 -0.23 13.19
N SER A 113 -15.71 -0.34 14.00
CA SER A 113 -15.03 0.81 14.62
C SER A 113 -13.81 1.31 13.84
N GLY A 114 -13.47 0.69 12.71
CA GLY A 114 -12.32 1.09 11.89
C GLY A 114 -12.63 1.04 10.40
N TYR A 115 -11.58 1.22 9.60
CA TYR A 115 -11.66 1.17 8.14
C TYR A 115 -11.18 -0.18 7.60
N GLU A 116 -11.98 -0.75 6.70
CA GLU A 116 -11.76 -1.95 5.91
C GLU A 116 -10.96 -1.60 4.65
N LEU A 117 -10.00 -2.46 4.28
CA LEU A 117 -9.36 -2.45 2.98
C LEU A 117 -9.86 -3.66 2.19
N SER A 118 -10.31 -3.42 0.97
CA SER A 118 -10.85 -4.45 0.08
C SER A 118 -10.30 -4.27 -1.34
N ALA A 119 -9.88 -5.36 -1.97
CA ALA A 119 -9.51 -5.42 -3.38
C ALA A 119 -10.61 -6.07 -4.27
N GLY A 120 -11.80 -6.30 -3.70
CA GLY A 120 -12.98 -6.82 -4.40
C GLY A 120 -14.09 -5.81 -4.67
N GLY A 121 -13.92 -4.56 -4.22
CA GLY A 121 -14.82 -3.46 -4.54
C GLY A 121 -16.05 -3.33 -3.65
N SER A 122 -16.13 -4.09 -2.55
CA SER A 122 -17.19 -3.97 -1.55
C SER A 122 -16.63 -3.63 -0.16
N ILE A 123 -17.43 -2.95 0.66
CA ILE A 123 -17.15 -2.60 2.06
C ILE A 123 -18.25 -3.17 2.95
N CYS A 124 -17.90 -3.71 4.12
CA CYS A 124 -18.85 -4.31 5.06
C CYS A 124 -19.69 -5.45 4.49
N ALA A 125 -19.22 -6.08 3.42
CA ALA A 125 -19.90 -7.20 2.79
C ALA A 125 -19.32 -8.54 3.27
N CYS A 126 -20.00 -9.63 2.90
CA CYS A 126 -19.55 -11.00 3.16
C CYS A 126 -19.37 -11.79 1.84
N PRO A 127 -18.55 -11.31 0.88
CA PRO A 127 -18.31 -12.06 -0.35
C PRO A 127 -17.53 -13.36 -0.09
N SER A 128 -17.53 -14.24 -1.08
CA SER A 128 -16.77 -15.50 -1.11
C SER A 128 -16.37 -15.82 -2.55
N SER A 129 -15.09 -15.96 -2.91
CA SER A 129 -13.86 -15.55 -2.23
C SER A 129 -13.49 -14.10 -2.59
N ASP A 130 -12.84 -13.38 -1.68
CA ASP A 130 -12.38 -12.00 -1.93
C ASP A 130 -11.11 -11.68 -1.14
N TYR A 131 -10.55 -10.48 -1.34
CA TYR A 131 -9.37 -9.91 -0.68
C TYR A 131 -9.79 -8.75 0.22
N ILE A 132 -10.15 -9.05 1.47
CA ILE A 132 -10.69 -8.11 2.44
C ILE A 132 -9.99 -8.26 3.79
N VAL A 133 -9.55 -7.15 4.36
CA VAL A 133 -8.98 -7.06 5.71
C VAL A 133 -9.74 -5.99 6.50
N ARG A 134 -10.41 -6.41 7.60
CA ARG A 134 -11.20 -5.53 8.48
C ARG A 134 -11.05 -5.87 9.97
N PRO A 135 -9.85 -5.67 10.53
CA PRO A 135 -9.54 -6.15 11.88
C PRO A 135 -10.38 -5.45 12.96
N CYS A 136 -10.96 -4.28 12.69
CA CYS A 136 -11.74 -3.51 13.65
C CYS A 136 -13.27 -3.64 13.49
N ILE A 137 -13.76 -4.74 12.90
CA ILE A 137 -15.20 -4.94 12.69
C ILE A 137 -16.01 -5.16 13.98
N GLY A 138 -15.37 -5.58 15.08
CA GLY A 138 -16.04 -5.81 16.37
C GLY A 138 -16.76 -7.16 16.52
N ASN A 139 -16.62 -8.05 15.54
CA ASN A 139 -17.09 -9.44 15.58
C ASN A 139 -16.08 -10.37 14.88
N SER A 140 -16.40 -11.65 14.74
CA SER A 140 -15.51 -12.67 14.16
C SER A 140 -15.40 -12.66 12.63
N ASN A 141 -16.05 -11.75 11.92
CA ASN A 141 -16.01 -11.65 10.45
C ASN A 141 -14.85 -10.76 9.99
N PHE A 142 -13.62 -11.10 10.37
CA PHE A 142 -12.43 -10.26 10.20
C PHE A 142 -11.97 -10.02 8.74
N GLY A 143 -12.59 -10.69 7.76
CA GLY A 143 -12.19 -10.63 6.35
C GLY A 143 -11.91 -12.01 5.78
N GLY A 144 -11.27 -12.01 4.62
CA GLY A 144 -10.79 -13.19 3.92
C GLY A 144 -9.89 -12.70 2.79
N ILE A 145 -8.69 -13.28 2.61
CA ILE A 145 -7.77 -12.82 1.56
C ILE A 145 -7.88 -13.64 0.27
N ASN A 146 -8.35 -14.87 0.34
CA ASN A 146 -8.84 -15.57 -0.85
C ASN A 146 -9.81 -16.66 -0.39
N THR A 147 -10.67 -16.29 0.55
CA THR A 147 -11.58 -17.19 1.27
C THR A 147 -12.90 -16.49 1.51
N THR A 148 -13.88 -17.20 2.09
CA THR A 148 -15.10 -16.59 2.63
C THR A 148 -14.74 -15.47 3.61
N THR A 149 -15.34 -14.28 3.43
CA THR A 149 -15.07 -13.09 4.25
C THR A 149 -15.75 -13.13 5.64
N CYS A 150 -16.88 -13.84 5.76
CA CYS A 150 -17.63 -13.99 7.00
C CYS A 150 -17.60 -15.43 7.49
N SER A 151 -17.35 -15.64 8.78
CA SER A 151 -16.96 -16.95 9.31
C SER A 151 -15.74 -17.55 8.59
N GLY A 152 -14.80 -16.69 8.18
CA GLY A 152 -13.58 -17.08 7.47
C GLY A 152 -12.72 -18.07 8.28
N PRO A 153 -11.92 -18.92 7.63
CA PRO A 153 -11.05 -19.87 8.31
C PRO A 153 -9.94 -19.15 9.08
N THR A 154 -9.39 -19.82 10.09
CA THR A 154 -8.18 -19.36 10.79
C THR A 154 -7.05 -19.18 9.78
N GLN A 155 -6.48 -17.99 9.72
CA GLN A 155 -5.43 -17.65 8.77
C GLN A 155 -4.59 -16.47 9.27
N THR A 156 -3.37 -16.37 8.76
CA THR A 156 -2.58 -15.15 8.81
C THR A 156 -2.93 -14.30 7.60
N MET A 157 -3.18 -13.00 7.82
CA MET A 157 -3.44 -12.01 6.78
C MET A 157 -2.37 -10.93 6.85
N THR A 158 -1.87 -10.54 5.68
CA THR A 158 -0.73 -9.65 5.52
C THR A 158 -1.07 -8.52 4.55
N VAL A 159 -0.72 -7.29 4.92
CA VAL A 159 -0.81 -6.08 4.08
C VAL A 159 0.55 -5.39 4.09
N ILE A 160 1.11 -5.10 2.92
CA ILE A 160 2.44 -4.49 2.80
C ILE A 160 2.36 -3.29 1.86
N PHE A 161 2.92 -2.16 2.29
CA PHE A 161 3.19 -0.99 1.45
C PHE A 161 4.71 -0.84 1.32
N GLU A 162 5.25 -0.78 0.09
CA GLU A 162 6.70 -0.67 -0.20
C GLU A 162 7.00 0.33 -1.28
#